data_AF-A0A954FZ74-F1
#
_entry.id   AF-A0A954FZ74-F1
#
_cell.length_a   1.000
_cell.length_b   1.000
_cell.length_c   1.000
_cell.angle_alpha   90.00
_cell.angle_beta   90.00
_cell.angle_gamma   90.00
#
_symmetry.space_group_name_H-M   'P 1'
#
loop_
_entity.id
_entity.type
_entity.pdbx_description
1 polymer ?
#
loop_
_entity_poly.entity_id
_entity_poly.type
_entity_poly.pdbx_seq_one_letter_code
_entity_poly.pdbx_strand_id
1 'polypeptide(L)'
;MSHQIKFIMVGGFLGAGKTTTLGRLAKYYADQGLNVGVVTNDQAADLVDTNALRSQGLHVGEVAGACFCCHFNALMETIEELGAQSKPDVILAEPVGSCTDLVATVIQPIK
;
A
#
# COMPACT_ATOMS: atom_id res chain seq x y z
N MET A 1 1.78 8.08 23.73
CA MET A 1 2.72 7.09 23.15
C MET A 1 2.56 7.20 21.64
N SER A 2 3.64 7.39 20.90
CA SER A 2 3.60 7.44 19.44
C SER A 2 3.24 6.04 18.91
N HIS A 3 2.15 5.94 18.16
CA HIS A 3 1.77 4.71 17.47
C HIS A 3 2.70 4.54 16.26
N GLN A 4 3.63 3.59 16.34
CA GLN A 4 4.60 3.36 15.27
C GLN A 4 4.01 2.39 14.23
N ILE A 5 3.82 2.89 13.01
CA ILE A 5 3.28 2.10 11.90
C ILE A 5 4.43 1.37 11.20
N LYS A 6 4.29 0.07 10.97
CA LYS A 6 5.23 -0.70 10.14
C LYS A 6 4.87 -0.53 8.66
N PHE A 7 5.72 0.12 7.89
CA PHE A 7 5.54 0.26 6.44
C PHE A 7 6.29 -0.85 5.68
N ILE A 8 5.57 -1.57 4.80
CA ILE A 8 6.12 -2.63 3.95
C ILE A 8 5.70 -2.36 2.52
N MET A 9 6.67 -2.26 1.62
CA MET A 9 6.42 -2.05 0.20
C MET A 9 6.80 -3.31 -0.58
N VAL A 10 5.91 -3.74 -1.48
CA VAL A 10 6.10 -4.91 -2.34
C VAL A 10 6.25 -4.43 -3.78
N GLY A 11 7.48 -4.23 -4.24
CA GLY A 11 7.80 -3.88 -5.62
C GLY A 11 8.00 -5.10 -6.53
N GLY A 12 8.05 -4.87 -7.84
CA GLY A 12 8.27 -5.92 -8.85
C GLY A 12 7.55 -5.64 -10.17
N PHE A 13 7.92 -6.35 -11.22
CA PHE A 13 7.34 -6.16 -12.57
C PHE A 13 5.83 -6.41 -12.63
N LEU A 14 5.18 -5.94 -13.72
CA LEU A 14 3.79 -6.30 -14.01
C LEU A 14 3.67 -7.82 -14.12
N GLY A 15 2.65 -8.40 -13.49
CA GLY A 15 2.45 -9.86 -13.44
C GLY A 15 3.32 -10.61 -12.43
N ALA A 16 4.18 -9.94 -11.65
CA ALA A 16 5.02 -10.59 -10.63
C ALA A 16 4.27 -11.12 -9.39
N GLY A 17 2.94 -10.95 -9.32
CA GLY A 17 2.12 -11.42 -8.19
C GLY A 17 2.11 -10.50 -6.97
N LYS A 18 2.40 -9.20 -7.15
CA LYS A 18 2.43 -8.18 -6.09
C LYS A 18 1.10 -8.10 -5.32
N THR A 19 -0.03 -7.87 -6.00
CA THR A 19 -1.37 -7.77 -5.40
C THR A 19 -1.77 -9.04 -4.65
N THR A 20 -1.47 -10.22 -5.22
CA THR A 20 -1.69 -11.51 -4.55
C THR A 20 -0.85 -11.63 -3.28
N THR A 21 0.39 -11.14 -3.31
CA THR A 21 1.27 -11.12 -2.15
C THR A 21 0.74 -10.18 -1.07
N LEU A 22 0.24 -9.00 -1.44
CA LEU A 22 -0.41 -8.05 -0.52
C LEU A 22 -1.58 -8.70 0.22
N GLY A 23 -2.51 -9.34 -0.49
CA GLY A 23 -3.65 -10.01 0.15
C GLY A 23 -3.23 -11.10 1.15
N ARG A 24 -2.21 -11.90 0.80
CA ARG A 24 -1.66 -12.94 1.69
C ARG A 24 -0.97 -12.35 2.92
N LEU A 25 -0.18 -11.29 2.75
CA LEU A 25 0.48 -10.59 3.86
C LEU A 25 -0.54 -9.91 4.77
N ALA A 26 -1.58 -9.30 4.20
CA ALA A 26 -2.64 -8.67 4.96
C ALA A 26 -3.38 -9.69 5.83
N LYS A 27 -3.74 -10.84 5.25
CA LYS A 27 -4.31 -11.96 6.02
C LYS A 27 -3.35 -12.45 7.11
N TYR A 28 -2.07 -12.63 6.81
CA TYR A 28 -1.07 -13.08 7.77
C TYR A 28 -0.96 -12.16 8.99
N TYR A 29 -0.98 -10.85 8.81
CA TYR A 29 -0.94 -9.88 9.92
C TYR A 29 -2.29 -9.75 10.64
N ALA A 30 -3.40 -9.79 9.90
CA ALA A 30 -4.74 -9.80 10.49
C ALA A 30 -4.96 -11.04 11.38
N ASP A 31 -4.47 -12.22 10.97
CA ASP A 31 -4.54 -13.46 11.77
C ASP A 31 -3.70 -13.36 13.07
N GLN A 32 -2.78 -12.39 13.17
CA GLN A 32 -2.04 -12.05 14.40
C GLN A 32 -2.74 -10.97 15.24
N GLY A 33 -3.93 -10.51 14.84
CA GLY A 33 -4.68 -9.46 15.51
C GLY A 33 -4.18 -8.04 15.22
N LEU A 34 -3.37 -7.85 14.17
CA LEU A 34 -2.89 -6.52 13.76
C LEU A 34 -3.87 -5.86 12.79
N ASN A 35 -4.06 -4.55 12.95
CA ASN A 35 -4.80 -3.72 12.01
C ASN A 35 -3.93 -3.44 10.78
N VAL A 36 -4.41 -3.84 9.60
CA VAL A 36 -3.67 -3.70 8.34
C VAL A 36 -4.34 -2.68 7.44
N GLY A 37 -3.59 -1.66 7.06
CA GLY A 37 -3.91 -0.77 5.95
C GLY A 37 -3.20 -1.22 4.68
N VAL A 38 -3.83 -1.02 3.53
CA VAL A 38 -3.23 -1.31 2.23
C VAL A 38 -3.29 -0.06 1.36
N VAL A 39 -2.21 0.23 0.63
CA VAL A 39 -2.14 1.31 -0.36
C VAL A 39 -1.79 0.70 -1.71
N THR A 40 -2.69 0.84 -2.68
CA THR A 40 -2.46 0.37 -4.06
C THR A 40 -2.23 1.53 -5.01
N ASN A 41 -1.44 1.28 -6.04
CA ASN A 41 -1.33 2.14 -7.20
C ASN A 41 -2.10 1.51 -8.36
N ASP A 42 -3.39 1.81 -8.48
CA ASP A 42 -4.15 1.34 -9.63
C ASP A 42 -4.06 2.38 -10.75
N GLN A 43 -3.53 1.94 -11.90
CA GLN A 43 -3.50 2.76 -13.12
C GLN A 43 -4.71 2.49 -14.02
N ALA A 44 -5.50 1.46 -13.74
CA ALA A 44 -6.70 1.14 -14.50
C ALA A 44 -7.92 1.87 -13.93
N ALA A 45 -8.77 2.39 -14.82
CA ALA A 45 -9.99 3.10 -14.44
C ALA A 45 -11.00 2.23 -13.65
N ASP A 46 -10.87 0.90 -13.75
CA ASP A 46 -11.80 -0.06 -13.16
C ASP A 46 -11.42 -0.50 -11.73
N LEU A 47 -10.31 0.01 -11.18
CA LEU A 47 -9.87 -0.23 -9.80
C LEU A 47 -9.80 -1.73 -9.44
N VAL A 48 -9.31 -2.55 -10.36
CA VAL A 48 -9.34 -4.02 -10.23
C VAL A 48 -8.60 -4.46 -8.98
N ASP A 49 -7.44 -3.88 -8.71
CA ASP A 49 -6.58 -4.29 -7.59
C ASP A 49 -7.17 -3.84 -6.25
N THR A 50 -7.65 -2.59 -6.20
CA THR A 50 -8.32 -2.04 -5.02
C THR A 50 -9.60 -2.80 -4.69
N ASN A 51 -10.43 -3.10 -5.69
CA ASN A 51 -11.68 -3.83 -5.49
C ASN A 51 -11.43 -5.28 -5.07
N ALA A 52 -10.42 -5.94 -5.65
CA ALA A 52 -10.02 -7.29 -5.25
C ALA A 52 -9.60 -7.36 -3.79
N LEU A 53 -8.86 -6.38 -3.28
CA LEU A 53 -8.42 -6.33 -1.89
C LEU A 53 -9.54 -5.89 -0.93
N ARG A 54 -10.39 -4.92 -1.31
CA ARG A 54 -11.56 -4.53 -0.51
C ARG A 54 -12.56 -5.69 -0.36
N SER A 55 -12.72 -6.52 -1.40
CA SER A 55 -13.58 -7.71 -1.33
C SER A 55 -13.11 -8.75 -0.29
N GLN A 56 -11.84 -8.66 0.13
CA GLN A 56 -11.27 -9.49 1.20
C GLN A 56 -11.45 -8.87 2.60
N GLY A 57 -12.18 -7.74 2.71
CA GLY A 57 -12.43 -7.04 3.97
C GLY A 57 -11.29 -6.12 4.42
N LEU A 58 -10.35 -5.78 3.52
CA LEU A 58 -9.20 -4.95 3.85
C LEU A 58 -9.53 -3.45 3.76
N HIS A 59 -8.90 -2.66 4.62
CA HIS A 59 -8.90 -1.19 4.51
C HIS A 59 -7.88 -0.76 3.46
N VAL A 60 -8.37 -0.35 2.29
CA VAL A 60 -7.54 -0.02 1.13
C VAL A 60 -7.67 1.45 0.76
N GLY A 61 -6.58 2.20 0.93
CA GLY A 61 -6.34 3.52 0.36
C GLY A 61 -5.71 3.41 -1.04
N GLU A 62 -5.81 4.47 -1.82
CA GLU A 62 -5.44 4.46 -3.24
C GLU A 62 -4.66 5.72 -3.61
N VAL A 63 -3.59 5.54 -4.38
CA VAL A 63 -2.91 6.65 -5.07
C VAL A 63 -3.19 6.52 -6.57
N ALA A 64 -4.21 7.23 -7.04
CA ALA A 64 -4.70 7.15 -8.42
C ALA A 64 -3.81 7.91 -9.41
N GLY A 65 -3.73 7.41 -10.64
CA GLY A 65 -3.23 8.18 -11.79
C GLY A 65 -1.73 8.43 -11.86
N ALA A 66 -0.94 8.01 -10.86
CA ALA A 66 0.51 8.12 -10.91
C ALA A 66 1.23 7.21 -9.90
N CYS A 67 2.46 6.78 -10.25
CA CYS A 67 3.31 5.98 -9.38
C CYS A 67 3.70 6.71 -8.08
N PHE A 68 3.91 5.97 -6.99
CA PHE A 68 4.42 6.51 -5.71
C PHE A 68 5.70 7.35 -5.88
N CYS A 69 6.56 6.99 -6.83
CA CYS A 69 7.79 7.74 -7.13
C CYS A 69 7.52 9.14 -7.71
N CYS A 70 6.42 9.32 -8.43
CA CYS A 70 6.04 10.59 -9.06
C CYS A 70 5.16 11.44 -8.14
N HIS A 71 4.41 10.81 -7.23
CA HIS A 71 3.50 11.46 -6.30
C HIS A 71 3.70 10.96 -4.87
N PHE A 72 4.90 11.20 -4.34
CA PHE A 72 5.25 10.85 -2.97
C PHE A 72 4.30 11.48 -1.94
N ASN A 73 3.93 12.75 -2.13
CA ASN A 73 3.03 13.45 -1.21
C ASN A 73 1.64 12.80 -1.16
N ALA A 74 1.11 12.35 -2.31
CA ALA A 74 -0.18 11.66 -2.34
C ALA A 74 -0.13 10.31 -1.59
N LEU A 75 1.00 9.59 -1.68
CA LEU A 75 1.22 8.40 -0.86
C LEU A 75 1.21 8.75 0.63
N MET A 76 1.87 9.82 1.04
CA MET A 76 1.91 10.25 2.44
C MET A 76 0.52 10.69 2.94
N GLU A 77 -0.22 11.47 2.16
CA GLU A 77 -1.59 11.88 2.48
C GLU A 77 -2.50 10.65 2.66
N THR A 78 -2.40 9.66 1.75
CA THR A 78 -3.16 8.41 1.87
C THR A 78 -2.81 7.62 3.13
N ILE A 79 -1.51 7.57 3.49
CA ILE A 79 -1.04 6.93 4.72
C ILE A 79 -1.57 7.65 5.97
N GLU A 80 -1.57 8.99 5.96
CA GLU A 80 -2.08 9.81 7.06
C GLU A 80 -3.59 9.63 7.24
N GLU A 81 -4.36 9.61 6.15
CA GLU A 81 -5.80 9.36 6.16
C GLU A 81 -6.12 7.98 6.72
N LEU A 82 -5.42 6.93 6.27
CA LEU A 82 -5.54 5.58 6.83
C LEU A 82 -5.17 5.56 8.31
N GLY A 83 -4.12 6.30 8.69
CA GLY A 83 -3.67 6.50 10.07
C GLY A 83 -4.76 7.09 10.96
N ALA A 84 -5.46 8.11 10.48
CA ALA A 84 -6.54 8.78 11.21
C ALA A 84 -7.80 7.92 11.34
N GLN A 85 -8.15 7.17 10.30
CA GLN A 85 -9.40 6.39 10.25
C GLN A 85 -9.30 5.02 10.92
N SER A 86 -8.20 4.31 10.67
CA SER A 86 -8.07 2.87 10.99
C SER A 86 -6.97 2.55 11.99
N LYS A 87 -6.08 3.50 12.31
CA LYS A 87 -4.92 3.33 13.20
C LYS A 87 -4.18 2.00 12.93
N PRO A 88 -3.69 1.78 11.70
CA PRO A 88 -3.10 0.52 11.31
C PRO A 88 -1.78 0.29 12.04
N ASP A 89 -1.51 -0.96 12.42
CA ASP A 89 -0.21 -1.40 12.91
C ASP A 89 0.77 -1.62 11.75
N VAL A 90 0.23 -2.01 10.58
CA VAL A 90 0.99 -2.31 9.36
C VAL A 90 0.34 -1.63 8.16
N ILE A 91 1.14 -0.96 7.34
CA ILE A 91 0.74 -0.50 6.01
C ILE A 91 1.50 -1.31 4.96
N LEU A 92 0.74 -1.96 4.08
CA LEU A 92 1.25 -2.66 2.91
C LEU A 92 1.06 -1.80 1.67
N ALA A 93 2.11 -1.56 0.90
CA ALA A 93 2.06 -0.69 -0.27
C ALA A 93 2.53 -1.43 -1.54
N GLU A 94 1.76 -1.34 -2.61
CA GLU A 94 2.12 -1.83 -3.94
C GLU A 94 2.29 -0.65 -4.92
N PRO A 95 3.51 -0.40 -5.42
CA PRO A 95 3.74 0.56 -6.49
C PRO A 95 3.42 -0.05 -7.86
N VAL A 96 3.40 0.81 -8.88
CA VAL A 96 3.26 0.40 -10.28
C VAL A 96 4.41 -0.52 -10.67
N GLY A 97 4.10 -1.60 -11.39
CA GLY A 97 5.09 -2.60 -11.75
C GLY A 97 6.18 -2.13 -12.72
N SER A 98 6.06 -0.95 -13.32
CA SER A 98 7.07 -0.35 -14.19
C SER A 98 8.12 0.46 -13.42
N CYS A 99 7.92 0.71 -12.12
CA CYS A 99 8.80 1.54 -11.33
C CYS A 99 9.94 0.73 -10.69
N THR A 100 11.18 1.12 -10.96
CA THR A 100 12.38 0.44 -10.45
C THR A 100 13.13 1.24 -9.39
N ASP A 101 12.94 2.56 -9.31
CA ASP A 101 13.72 3.43 -8.41
C ASP A 101 12.98 3.76 -7.08
N LEU A 102 12.38 2.73 -6.49
CA LEU A 102 11.56 2.89 -5.29
C LEU A 102 12.39 3.24 -4.04
N VAL A 103 13.66 2.85 -4.01
CA VAL A 103 14.54 3.12 -2.87
C VAL A 103 14.83 4.61 -2.77
N ALA A 104 15.24 5.26 -3.87
CA ALA A 104 15.55 6.68 -3.85
C ALA A 104 14.30 7.54 -3.71
N THR A 105 13.19 7.14 -4.33
CA THR A 105 11.98 7.98 -4.45
C THR A 105 10.95 7.78 -3.35
N VAL A 106 10.96 6.65 -2.63
CA VAL A 106 9.98 6.35 -1.58
C VAL A 106 10.66 6.03 -0.25
N ILE A 107 11.66 5.14 -0.23
CA ILE A 107 12.23 4.67 1.04
C ILE A 107 13.14 5.71 1.70
N GLN A 108 13.98 6.42 0.93
CA GLN A 108 14.86 7.45 1.48
C GLN A 108 14.08 8.65 2.05
N PRO A 109 13.03 9.17 1.40
CA PRO A 109 12.25 10.30 1.92
C PRO A 109 11.38 9.99 3.16
N ILE A 110 11.04 8.71 3.40
CA ILE A 110 10.21 8.29 4.56
C ILE A 110 11.02 8.14 5.85
N LYS A 111 12.34 7.93 5.74
CA LYS A 111 13.23 7.78 6.91
C LYS A 111 13.37 9.08 7.69
#